data_AF-A0A6C0BBU3-F1
#
_entry.id   AF-A0A6C0BBU3-F1
#
_cell.length_a   1.000
_cell.length_b   1.000
_cell.length_c   1.000
_cell.angle_alpha   90.00
_cell.angle_beta   90.00
_cell.angle_gamma   90.00
#
_symmetry.space_group_name_H-M   'P 1'
#
loop_
_entity.id
_entity.type
_entity.pdbx_description
1 polymer ?
#
loop_
_entity_poly.entity_id
_entity_poly.type
_entity_poly.pdbx_seq_one_letter_code
_entity_poly.pdbx_strand_id
1 'polypeptide(L)'
;MDLCLVINTCKSYYSNIDGLIKQLEKLNSYFPKENILIVSGQEDTTSSSYESRIKVEKVEYTGLHLTSAIYICENYHKHSNINYWLLLPDTIIFGDNFFNKVIHYYNHYLHGNEIYSLPLINPNIRPTMDMGFVHTKHILNMTNYLNQIKTYTINRDHLINIKTKLISNEDTILGLLPRVYESSTKFEYVTNNIAPTNFITNHRDELIETVIDDGKKNQVYFVNLDLYKIQRNFNGPSAPIILEL
;
A
#
# COMPACT_ATOMS: atom_id res chain seq x y z
N MET A 1 5.45 19.02 -7.18
CA MET A 1 4.32 18.18 -6.73
C MET A 1 4.76 17.44 -5.48
N ASP A 2 3.99 17.49 -4.41
CA ASP A 2 4.30 16.88 -3.09
C ASP A 2 3.64 15.50 -2.90
N LEU A 3 3.28 14.85 -4.02
CA LEU A 3 2.72 13.51 -4.09
C LEU A 3 3.75 12.52 -4.62
N CYS A 4 3.97 11.43 -3.91
CA CYS A 4 4.79 10.29 -4.34
C CYS A 4 3.94 9.03 -4.51
N LEU A 5 4.12 8.31 -5.60
CA LEU A 5 3.58 6.96 -5.75
C LEU A 5 4.59 5.99 -5.14
N VAL A 6 4.15 5.16 -4.18
CA VAL A 6 5.02 4.17 -3.55
C VAL A 6 4.48 2.76 -3.76
N ILE A 7 5.35 1.89 -4.26
CA ILE A 7 5.03 0.49 -4.55
C ILE A 7 5.76 -0.38 -3.57
N ASN A 8 4.99 -1.21 -2.86
CA ASN A 8 5.52 -2.17 -1.93
C ASN A 8 5.66 -3.55 -2.59
N THR A 9 6.82 -4.18 -2.41
CA THR A 9 7.11 -5.56 -2.85
C THR A 9 7.99 -6.26 -1.81
N CYS A 10 8.41 -7.48 -2.10
CA CYS A 10 9.44 -8.15 -1.34
C CYS A 10 10.31 -9.04 -2.23
N LYS A 11 11.43 -9.53 -1.67
CA LYS A 11 12.38 -10.43 -2.33
C LYS A 11 11.70 -11.56 -3.14
N SER A 12 10.69 -12.22 -2.57
CA SER A 12 9.97 -13.34 -3.23
C SER A 12 9.09 -12.92 -4.40
N TYR A 13 8.67 -11.65 -4.47
CA TYR A 13 7.80 -11.11 -5.51
C TYR A 13 8.49 -10.07 -6.40
N TYR A 14 9.77 -9.78 -6.17
CA TYR A 14 10.53 -8.78 -6.91
C TYR A 14 10.56 -9.05 -8.42
N SER A 15 10.44 -10.31 -8.84
CA SER A 15 10.32 -10.67 -10.27
C SER A 15 9.14 -10.01 -10.99
N ASN A 16 8.11 -9.55 -10.27
CA ASN A 16 6.99 -8.80 -10.83
C ASN A 16 7.35 -7.34 -11.15
N ILE A 17 8.40 -6.79 -10.53
CA ILE A 17 8.77 -5.38 -10.62
C ILE A 17 9.21 -4.99 -12.02
N ASP A 18 9.96 -5.84 -12.73
CA ASP A 18 10.39 -5.57 -14.11
C ASP A 18 9.18 -5.29 -15.04
N GLY A 19 8.11 -6.07 -14.88
CA GLY A 19 6.88 -5.89 -15.64
C GLY A 19 6.16 -4.61 -15.27
N LEU A 20 6.18 -4.25 -13.99
CA LEU A 20 5.56 -3.03 -13.46
C LEU A 20 6.33 -1.77 -13.90
N ILE A 21 7.66 -1.78 -13.86
CA ILE A 21 8.51 -0.68 -14.35
C ILE A 21 8.23 -0.43 -15.83
N LYS A 22 8.14 -1.48 -16.65
CA LYS A 22 7.77 -1.36 -18.07
C LYS A 22 6.37 -0.73 -18.26
N GLN A 23 5.40 -1.04 -17.41
CA GLN A 23 4.09 -0.38 -17.44
C GLN A 23 4.23 1.12 -17.11
N LEU A 24 4.94 1.45 -16.04
CA LEU A 24 5.19 2.83 -15.65
C LEU A 24 5.90 3.61 -16.76
N GLU A 25 6.90 3.03 -17.41
CA GLU A 25 7.60 3.63 -18.55
C GLU A 25 6.71 3.89 -19.76
N LYS A 26 5.65 3.10 -19.97
CA LYS A 26 4.71 3.30 -21.08
C LYS A 26 3.71 4.42 -20.82
N LEU A 27 3.33 4.65 -19.56
CA LEU A 27 2.38 5.69 -19.15
C LEU A 27 2.97 7.12 -19.17
N ASN A 28 4.03 7.34 -19.95
CA ASN A 28 5.12 8.30 -19.71
C ASN A 28 4.83 9.81 -19.91
N SER A 29 3.59 10.28 -19.86
CA SER A 29 3.32 11.68 -20.22
C SER A 29 3.02 12.65 -19.05
N TYR A 30 2.66 12.19 -17.85
CA TYR A 30 2.11 13.11 -16.83
C TYR A 30 2.66 13.01 -15.40
N PHE A 31 3.32 11.91 -15.01
CA PHE A 31 3.80 11.73 -13.63
C PHE A 31 5.34 11.66 -13.53
N PRO A 32 6.00 12.53 -12.74
CA PRO A 32 7.46 12.57 -12.62
C PRO A 32 8.01 11.25 -12.06
N LYS A 33 9.07 10.72 -12.67
CA LYS A 33 9.67 9.42 -12.26
C LYS A 33 10.39 9.51 -10.92
N GLU A 34 10.93 10.67 -10.62
CA GLU A 34 11.49 11.04 -9.33
C GLU A 34 10.47 11.02 -8.18
N ASN A 35 9.17 11.08 -8.50
CA ASN A 35 8.07 10.94 -7.56
C ASN A 35 7.51 9.51 -7.50
N ILE A 36 8.27 8.52 -7.98
CA ILE A 36 7.95 7.10 -7.85
C ILE A 36 9.03 6.42 -7.00
N LEU A 37 8.59 5.69 -5.98
CA LEU A 37 9.44 4.92 -5.09
C LEU A 37 9.00 3.45 -5.08
N ILE A 38 9.92 2.53 -5.27
CA ILE A 38 9.70 1.10 -5.04
C ILE A 38 10.44 0.73 -3.76
N VAL A 39 9.75 0.09 -2.82
CA VAL A 39 10.34 -0.42 -1.58
C VAL A 39 10.17 -1.94 -1.55
N SER A 40 11.28 -2.68 -1.59
CA SER A 40 11.31 -4.13 -1.48
C SER A 40 11.75 -4.56 -0.09
N GLY A 41 10.88 -5.27 0.62
CA GLY A 41 11.16 -5.88 1.92
C GLY A 41 11.78 -7.27 1.82
N GLN A 42 12.18 -7.82 2.98
CA GLN A 42 12.73 -9.17 3.14
C GLN A 42 14.00 -9.44 2.31
N GLU A 43 14.74 -8.37 2.00
CA GLU A 43 16.00 -8.45 1.27
C GLU A 43 17.13 -8.89 2.21
N ASP A 44 18.20 -9.45 1.66
CA ASP A 44 19.33 -9.93 2.49
C ASP A 44 20.18 -8.78 3.05
N THR A 45 20.17 -7.64 2.35
CA THR A 45 20.90 -6.43 2.75
C THR A 45 20.13 -5.19 2.29
N THR A 46 20.25 -4.13 3.07
CA THR A 46 19.71 -2.83 2.69
C THR A 46 20.53 -2.22 1.55
N SER A 47 19.87 -1.80 0.47
CA SER A 47 20.53 -1.13 -0.67
C SER A 47 19.60 -0.14 -1.39
N SER A 48 20.21 0.82 -2.09
CA SER A 48 19.52 1.85 -2.87
C SER A 48 20.01 1.82 -4.30
N SER A 49 19.10 1.87 -5.26
CA SER A 49 19.42 1.88 -6.68
C SER A 49 18.38 2.66 -7.48
N TYR A 50 18.63 2.83 -8.77
CA TYR A 50 17.68 3.42 -9.70
C TYR A 50 17.47 2.49 -10.89
N GLU A 51 16.21 2.24 -11.21
CA GLU A 51 15.80 1.49 -12.38
C GLU A 51 14.91 2.40 -13.23
N SER A 52 15.33 2.72 -14.46
CA SER A 52 14.57 3.61 -15.34
C SER A 52 14.19 4.97 -14.72
N ARG A 53 15.11 5.55 -13.91
CA ARG A 53 14.94 6.78 -13.11
C ARG A 53 13.96 6.67 -11.94
N ILE A 54 13.38 5.50 -11.69
CA ILE A 54 12.57 5.20 -10.52
C ILE A 54 13.51 4.77 -9.40
N LYS A 55 13.32 5.34 -8.21
CA LYS A 55 14.13 4.99 -7.05
C LYS A 55 13.67 3.65 -6.49
N VAL A 56 14.61 2.75 -6.25
CA VAL A 56 14.37 1.43 -5.65
C VAL A 56 15.14 1.33 -4.35
N GLU A 57 14.43 1.03 -3.28
CA GLU A 57 14.98 0.81 -1.94
C GLU A 57 14.73 -0.64 -1.53
N LYS A 58 15.81 -1.38 -1.30
CA LYS A 58 15.79 -2.73 -0.77
C LYS A 58 16.11 -2.66 0.71
N VAL A 59 15.30 -3.30 1.53
CA VAL A 59 15.35 -3.23 2.99
C VAL A 59 15.06 -4.59 3.58
N GLU A 60 15.67 -4.90 4.72
CA GLU A 60 15.51 -6.23 5.31
C GLU A 60 14.23 -6.34 6.19
N TYR A 61 13.33 -5.34 6.13
CA TYR A 61 12.03 -5.35 6.82
C TYR A 61 11.20 -6.60 6.46
N THR A 62 10.67 -7.31 7.45
CA THR A 62 9.73 -8.43 7.31
C THR A 62 8.29 -8.04 7.61
N GLY A 63 7.98 -6.74 7.69
CA GLY A 63 6.63 -6.17 7.87
C GLY A 63 5.70 -6.31 6.65
N LEU A 64 6.10 -7.10 5.64
CA LEU A 64 5.34 -7.47 4.44
C LEU A 64 4.62 -6.27 3.79
N HIS A 65 3.29 -6.25 3.83
CA HIS A 65 2.41 -5.33 3.11
C HIS A 65 2.57 -3.86 3.56
N LEU A 66 3.22 -3.60 4.71
CA LEU A 66 3.48 -2.27 5.23
C LEU A 66 4.95 -1.84 5.17
N THR A 67 5.81 -2.58 4.47
CA THR A 67 7.24 -2.27 4.29
C THR A 67 7.46 -0.84 3.78
N SER A 68 6.67 -0.36 2.82
CA SER A 68 6.74 1.02 2.32
C SER A 68 6.40 2.05 3.39
N ALA A 69 5.35 1.84 4.17
CA ALA A 69 4.96 2.74 5.26
C ALA A 69 6.04 2.81 6.35
N ILE A 70 6.63 1.66 6.72
CA ILE A 70 7.77 1.59 7.63
C ILE A 70 8.96 2.40 7.08
N TYR A 71 9.33 2.18 5.81
CA TYR A 71 10.41 2.91 5.16
C TYR A 71 10.19 4.41 5.21
N ILE A 72 9.00 4.88 4.82
CA ILE A 72 8.64 6.30 4.82
C ILE A 72 8.73 6.88 6.23
N CYS A 73 8.21 6.17 7.23
CA CYS A 73 8.27 6.61 8.63
C CYS A 73 9.71 6.86 9.09
N GLU A 74 10.67 6.00 8.72
CA GLU A 74 12.06 6.12 9.13
C GLU A 74 12.86 7.14 8.30
N ASN A 75 12.41 7.38 7.06
CA ASN A 75 13.15 8.17 6.07
C ASN A 75 12.42 9.43 5.61
N TYR A 76 11.36 9.86 6.30
CA TYR A 76 10.54 11.00 5.86
C TYR A 76 11.35 12.28 5.65
N HIS A 77 12.40 12.49 6.45
CA HIS A 77 13.31 13.64 6.32
C HIS A 77 14.05 13.67 4.96
N LYS A 78 14.29 12.50 4.34
CA LYS A 78 14.87 12.39 2.98
C LYS A 78 13.86 12.77 1.88
N HIS A 79 12.59 12.88 2.23
CA HIS A 79 11.46 13.14 1.35
C HIS A 79 10.65 14.33 1.85
N SER A 80 11.32 15.35 2.39
CA SER A 80 10.69 16.52 3.02
C SER A 80 9.82 17.35 2.07
N ASN A 81 9.98 17.16 0.76
CA ASN A 81 9.14 17.76 -0.28
C ASN A 81 7.85 16.96 -0.57
N ILE A 82 7.65 15.79 0.05
CA ILE A 82 6.50 14.91 -0.15
C ILE A 82 5.59 14.93 1.08
N ASN A 83 4.36 15.38 0.87
CA ASN A 83 3.30 15.37 1.88
C ASN A 83 2.38 14.18 1.73
N TYR A 84 2.16 13.69 0.50
CA TYR A 84 1.21 12.61 0.21
C TYR A 84 1.90 11.41 -0.45
N TRP A 85 1.50 10.22 -0.01
CA TRP A 85 1.99 8.94 -0.51
C TRP A 85 0.80 8.13 -1.00
N LEU A 86 0.79 7.78 -2.29
CA LEU A 86 -0.14 6.80 -2.83
C LEU A 86 0.45 5.40 -2.62
N LEU A 87 -0.03 4.71 -1.59
CA LEU A 87 0.39 3.35 -1.24
C LEU A 87 -0.23 2.35 -2.20
N LEU A 88 0.59 1.54 -2.86
CA LEU A 88 0.15 0.47 -3.74
C LEU A 88 1.00 -0.80 -3.55
N PRO A 89 0.44 -2.00 -3.74
CA PRO A 89 1.20 -3.24 -3.81
C PRO A 89 1.80 -3.45 -5.20
N ASP A 90 2.71 -4.40 -5.34
CA ASP A 90 3.28 -4.85 -6.61
C ASP A 90 2.33 -5.71 -7.47
N THR A 91 1.20 -6.13 -6.93
CA THR A 91 0.20 -6.95 -7.64
C THR A 91 -0.81 -6.13 -8.44
N ILE A 92 -0.40 -4.98 -8.97
CA ILE A 92 -1.24 -4.07 -9.73
C ILE A 92 -0.95 -4.08 -11.23
N ILE A 93 -1.96 -3.70 -12.01
CA ILE A 93 -1.81 -3.36 -13.43
C ILE A 93 -2.39 -1.97 -13.63
N PHE A 94 -1.62 -1.08 -14.21
CA PHE A 94 -2.04 0.29 -14.48
C PHE A 94 -2.77 0.37 -15.83
N GLY A 95 -3.95 0.98 -15.83
CA GLY A 95 -4.62 1.41 -17.05
C GLY A 95 -4.04 2.72 -17.58
N ASP A 96 -4.35 3.02 -18.84
CA ASP A 96 -3.78 4.15 -19.57
C ASP A 96 -4.12 5.51 -18.93
N ASN A 97 -5.26 5.61 -18.22
CA ASN A 97 -5.72 6.85 -17.59
C ASN A 97 -5.34 6.98 -16.12
N PHE A 98 -4.60 6.01 -15.57
CA PHE A 98 -4.35 5.92 -14.14
C PHE A 98 -3.81 7.22 -13.54
N PHE A 99 -2.74 7.78 -14.13
CA PHE A 99 -2.13 9.00 -13.59
C PHE A 99 -3.04 10.22 -13.70
N ASN A 100 -3.82 10.34 -14.78
CA ASN A 100 -4.79 11.43 -14.91
C ASN A 100 -5.84 11.38 -13.79
N LYS A 101 -6.32 10.18 -13.46
CA LYS A 101 -7.26 9.98 -12.36
C LYS A 101 -6.61 10.24 -11.00
N VAL A 102 -5.39 9.76 -10.76
CA VAL A 102 -4.62 10.06 -9.54
C VAL A 102 -4.46 11.57 -9.33
N ILE A 103 -4.06 12.30 -10.36
CA ILE A 103 -3.88 13.77 -10.29
C ILE A 103 -5.22 14.47 -10.05
N HIS A 104 -6.31 14.00 -10.68
CA HIS A 104 -7.64 14.51 -10.42
C HIS A 104 -8.04 14.39 -8.93
N TYR A 105 -7.91 13.19 -8.35
CA TYR A 105 -8.25 12.97 -6.93
C TYR A 105 -7.33 13.75 -5.99
N TYR A 106 -6.03 13.80 -6.29
CA TYR A 106 -5.08 14.59 -5.52
C TYR A 106 -5.46 16.08 -5.53
N ASN A 107 -5.76 16.68 -6.69
CA ASN A 107 -6.14 18.09 -6.78
C ASN A 107 -7.50 18.38 -6.13
N HIS A 108 -8.45 17.45 -6.21
CA HIS A 108 -9.80 17.66 -5.70
C HIS A 108 -9.89 17.49 -4.17
N TYR A 109 -9.23 16.47 -3.63
CA TYR A 109 -9.37 16.10 -2.22
C TYR A 109 -8.17 16.50 -1.37
N LEU A 110 -6.95 16.40 -1.88
CA LEU A 110 -5.74 16.45 -1.04
C LEU A 110 -5.03 17.79 -1.11
N HIS A 111 -4.85 18.35 -2.30
CA HIS A 111 -4.05 19.55 -2.50
C HIS A 111 -4.67 20.77 -1.79
N GLY A 112 -3.94 21.34 -0.83
CA GLY A 112 -4.41 22.49 -0.05
C GLY A 112 -5.42 22.16 1.06
N ASN A 113 -5.76 20.88 1.25
CA ASN A 113 -6.67 20.42 2.31
C ASN A 113 -5.90 19.64 3.38
N GLU A 114 -6.33 19.72 4.64
CA GLU A 114 -5.74 18.92 5.71
C GLU A 114 -6.40 17.52 5.80
N ILE A 115 -6.28 16.73 4.73
CA ILE A 115 -6.73 15.33 4.70
C ILE A 115 -5.56 14.41 5.03
N TYR A 116 -5.73 13.54 6.03
CA TYR A 116 -4.69 12.61 6.49
C TYR A 116 -4.66 11.30 5.74
N SER A 117 -5.80 10.85 5.22
CA SER A 117 -5.90 9.68 4.36
C SER A 117 -7.08 9.79 3.41
N LEU A 118 -6.94 9.19 2.22
CA LEU A 118 -7.99 8.98 1.24
C LEU A 118 -7.87 7.53 0.74
N PRO A 119 -8.58 6.58 1.38
CA PRO A 119 -8.58 5.18 0.95
C PRO A 119 -9.13 5.04 -0.48
N LEU A 120 -8.61 4.08 -1.26
CA LEU A 120 -9.12 3.87 -2.61
C LEU A 120 -10.53 3.27 -2.63
N ILE A 121 -10.94 2.63 -1.53
CA ILE A 121 -12.21 1.92 -1.43
C ILE A 121 -12.81 2.02 -0.05
N ASN A 122 -14.13 2.17 -0.02
CA ASN A 122 -14.92 2.17 1.19
C ASN A 122 -14.98 0.75 1.81
N PRO A 123 -14.57 0.58 3.09
CA PRO A 123 -14.52 -0.72 3.75
C PRO A 123 -15.90 -1.40 3.87
N ASN A 124 -17.01 -0.65 3.75
CA ASN A 124 -18.36 -1.19 3.74
C ASN A 124 -18.68 -2.05 2.50
N ILE A 125 -17.89 -1.92 1.43
CA ILE A 125 -18.05 -2.69 0.19
C ILE A 125 -17.01 -3.79 0.11
N ARG A 126 -15.75 -3.44 0.42
CA ARG A 126 -14.61 -4.35 0.39
C ARG A 126 -13.44 -3.80 1.22
N PRO A 127 -12.56 -4.68 1.75
CA PRO A 127 -11.26 -4.27 2.28
C PRO A 127 -10.55 -3.20 1.49
N THR A 128 -9.89 -2.31 2.23
CA THR A 128 -9.10 -1.21 1.69
C THR A 128 -7.91 -1.67 0.86
N MET A 129 -7.55 -2.95 0.97
CA MET A 129 -6.51 -3.58 0.17
C MET A 129 -5.10 -3.05 0.44
N ASP A 130 -4.90 -2.40 1.57
CA ASP A 130 -3.72 -1.60 1.93
C ASP A 130 -3.42 -0.49 0.89
N MET A 131 -4.43 -0.02 0.16
CA MET A 131 -4.27 0.98 -0.90
C MET A 131 -4.98 2.29 -0.56
N GLY A 132 -4.26 3.40 -0.74
CA GLY A 132 -4.82 4.73 -0.53
C GLY A 132 -3.76 5.81 -0.55
N PHE A 133 -4.22 7.06 -0.58
CA PHE A 133 -3.35 8.18 -0.28
C PHE A 133 -3.24 8.33 1.23
N VAL A 134 -2.04 8.54 1.73
CA VAL A 134 -1.77 8.86 3.14
C VAL A 134 -0.86 10.06 3.23
N HIS A 135 -1.16 10.95 4.17
CA HIS A 135 -0.32 12.10 4.45
C HIS A 135 0.88 11.66 5.31
N THR A 136 2.04 12.30 5.15
CA THR A 136 3.24 12.04 5.94
C THR A 136 2.96 12.14 7.46
N LYS A 137 2.18 13.14 7.90
CA LYS A 137 1.72 13.26 9.30
C LYS A 137 0.98 12.00 9.79
N HIS A 138 0.15 11.38 8.95
CA HIS A 138 -0.59 10.16 9.31
C HIS A 138 0.36 8.97 9.52
N ILE A 139 1.31 8.77 8.60
CA ILE A 139 2.36 7.75 8.76
C ILE A 139 3.13 7.97 10.07
N LEU A 140 3.54 9.21 10.36
CA LEU A 140 4.25 9.55 11.60
C LEU A 140 3.38 9.36 12.85
N ASN A 141 2.08 9.62 12.77
CA ASN A 141 1.13 9.34 13.85
C ASN A 141 1.05 7.84 14.19
N MET A 142 1.43 6.95 13.26
CA MET A 142 1.47 5.50 13.45
C MET A 142 2.87 4.96 13.75
N THR A 143 3.86 5.80 14.06
CA THR A 143 5.27 5.38 14.29
C THR A 143 5.38 4.21 15.27
N ASN A 144 4.65 4.26 16.40
CA ASN A 144 4.68 3.19 17.40
C ASN A 144 4.21 1.85 16.82
N TYR A 145 3.14 1.87 16.01
CA TYR A 145 2.62 0.69 15.33
C TYR A 145 3.61 0.15 14.29
N LEU A 146 4.12 1.04 13.42
CA LEU A 146 5.06 0.68 12.35
C LEU A 146 6.36 0.08 12.93
N ASN A 147 6.85 0.61 14.04
CA ASN A 147 8.02 0.07 14.74
C ASN A 147 7.76 -1.33 15.33
N GLN A 148 6.55 -1.61 15.80
CA GLN A 148 6.21 -2.94 16.34
C GLN A 148 6.13 -4.02 15.26
N ILE A 149 5.73 -3.66 14.04
CA ILE A 149 5.61 -4.61 12.92
C ILE A 149 6.88 -4.68 12.06
N LYS A 150 7.78 -3.69 12.18
CA LYS A 150 9.13 -3.69 11.59
C LYS A 150 9.92 -4.86 12.16
N THR A 151 10.28 -5.83 11.33
CA THR A 151 10.90 -7.08 11.81
C THR A 151 12.04 -7.51 10.88
N TYR A 152 13.06 -8.21 11.39
CA TYR A 152 14.31 -8.48 10.64
C TYR A 152 14.84 -9.91 10.81
N THR A 153 14.38 -10.68 11.82
CA THR A 153 14.48 -12.15 11.82
C THR A 153 13.50 -12.74 12.80
N ILE A 154 12.68 -13.69 12.35
CA ILE A 154 11.56 -14.25 13.10
C ILE A 154 11.31 -15.71 12.66
N ASN A 155 10.87 -16.56 13.59
CA ASN A 155 10.46 -17.94 13.28
C ASN A 155 9.05 -17.99 12.65
N ARG A 156 8.66 -19.16 12.10
CA ARG A 156 7.38 -19.35 11.42
C ARG A 156 6.16 -18.85 12.21
N ASP A 157 6.12 -19.08 13.52
CA ASP A 157 4.97 -18.74 14.35
C ASP A 157 4.80 -17.23 14.51
N HIS A 158 5.88 -16.45 14.70
CA HIS A 158 5.68 -14.99 14.69
C HIS A 158 5.43 -14.42 13.30
N LEU A 159 5.90 -15.03 12.20
CA LEU A 159 5.49 -14.61 10.86
C LEU A 159 3.99 -14.80 10.65
N ILE A 160 3.43 -15.92 11.12
CA ILE A 160 1.98 -16.16 11.12
C ILE A 160 1.27 -15.09 11.96
N ASN A 161 1.74 -14.83 13.18
CA ASN A 161 1.14 -13.82 14.06
C ASN A 161 1.17 -12.42 13.43
N ILE A 162 2.30 -12.01 12.86
CA ILE A 162 2.43 -10.73 12.15
C ILE A 162 1.46 -10.67 10.98
N LYS A 163 1.38 -11.73 10.16
CA LYS A 163 0.45 -11.76 9.03
C LYS A 163 -1.00 -11.65 9.48
N THR A 164 -1.40 -12.35 10.54
CA THR A 164 -2.75 -12.22 11.13
C THR A 164 -3.01 -10.80 11.63
N LYS A 165 -2.04 -10.17 12.29
CA LYS A 165 -2.14 -8.77 12.73
C LYS A 165 -2.26 -7.82 11.55
N LEU A 166 -1.46 -8.00 10.50
CA LEU A 166 -1.52 -7.16 9.29
C LEU A 166 -2.89 -7.25 8.64
N ILE A 167 -3.43 -8.46 8.46
CA ILE A 167 -4.80 -8.67 7.93
C ILE A 167 -5.84 -7.99 8.82
N SER A 168 -5.70 -8.08 10.14
CA SER A 168 -6.65 -7.49 11.09
C SER A 168 -6.59 -5.95 11.12
N ASN A 169 -5.42 -5.39 10.81
CA ASN A 169 -5.12 -3.96 10.80
C ASN A 169 -5.13 -3.34 9.39
N GLU A 170 -5.55 -4.07 8.35
CA GLU A 170 -5.50 -3.64 6.94
C GLU A 170 -6.11 -2.24 6.75
N ASP A 171 -7.25 -1.98 7.40
CA ASP A 171 -7.95 -0.70 7.29
C ASP A 171 -7.30 0.40 8.16
N THR A 172 -6.55 0.01 9.21
CA THR A 172 -5.92 0.91 10.17
C THR A 172 -4.83 1.78 9.54
N ILE A 173 -4.07 1.26 8.56
CA ILE A 173 -3.04 2.04 7.87
C ILE A 173 -3.63 3.27 7.17
N LEU A 174 -4.91 3.23 6.82
CA LEU A 174 -5.64 4.32 6.18
C LEU A 174 -6.51 5.11 7.17
N GLY A 175 -6.28 4.94 8.48
CA GLY A 175 -6.96 5.70 9.53
C GLY A 175 -8.37 5.22 9.87
N LEU A 176 -8.77 4.05 9.39
CA LEU A 176 -10.05 3.42 9.70
C LEU A 176 -9.93 2.48 10.90
N LEU A 177 -11.07 2.01 11.40
CA LEU A 177 -11.08 1.01 12.48
C LEU A 177 -10.64 -0.37 11.96
N PRO A 178 -9.95 -1.18 12.79
CA PRO A 178 -9.55 -2.52 12.39
C PRO A 178 -10.75 -3.41 12.14
N ARG A 179 -10.60 -4.37 11.23
CA ARG A 179 -11.64 -5.32 10.84
C ARG A 179 -11.99 -6.32 11.93
N VAL A 180 -10.96 -6.75 12.67
CA VAL A 180 -11.06 -7.72 13.76
C VAL A 180 -10.35 -7.12 14.96
N TYR A 181 -11.09 -6.39 15.79
CA TYR A 181 -10.52 -5.62 16.89
C TYR A 181 -9.73 -6.49 17.88
N GLU A 182 -10.19 -7.70 18.17
CA GLU A 182 -9.56 -8.62 19.13
C GLU A 182 -8.19 -9.12 18.63
N SER A 183 -8.04 -9.25 17.32
CA SER A 183 -6.80 -9.72 16.66
C SER A 183 -5.90 -8.57 16.18
N SER A 184 -6.36 -7.32 16.38
CA SER A 184 -5.67 -6.11 15.97
C SER A 184 -4.50 -5.76 16.90
N THR A 185 -3.56 -4.96 16.39
CA THR A 185 -2.50 -4.42 17.23
C THR A 185 -3.06 -3.23 17.99
N LYS A 186 -3.04 -3.28 19.32
CA LYS A 186 -3.40 -2.12 20.15
C LYS A 186 -2.22 -1.16 20.17
N PHE A 187 -2.42 0.05 19.66
CA PHE A 187 -1.45 1.13 19.73
C PHE A 187 -2.14 2.47 19.93
N GLU A 188 -1.39 3.40 20.52
CA GLU A 188 -1.82 4.79 20.64
C GLU A 188 -1.24 5.60 19.48
N TYR A 189 -2.11 6.40 18.85
CA TYR A 189 -1.65 7.39 17.89
C TYR A 189 -0.90 8.51 18.62
N VAL A 190 0.12 9.07 17.96
CA VAL A 190 0.89 10.20 18.52
C VAL A 190 -0.02 11.43 18.76
N THR A 191 -1.04 11.61 17.91
CA THR A 191 -2.07 12.65 18.02
C THR A 191 -3.44 12.07 17.69
N ASN A 192 -4.52 12.83 17.91
CA ASN A 192 -5.87 12.38 17.55
C ASN A 192 -5.95 12.02 16.07
N ASN A 193 -6.31 10.76 15.78
CA ASN A 193 -6.56 10.32 14.42
C ASN A 193 -7.95 10.74 13.97
N ILE A 194 -8.04 11.46 12.85
CA ILE A 194 -9.31 11.80 12.20
C ILE A 194 -9.57 10.73 11.15
N ALA A 195 -10.60 9.92 11.37
CA ALA A 195 -10.97 8.87 10.41
C ALA A 195 -11.37 9.50 9.06
N PRO A 196 -10.98 8.89 7.93
CA PRO A 196 -11.36 9.39 6.63
C PRO A 196 -12.88 9.27 6.44
N THR A 197 -13.48 10.32 5.87
CA THR A 197 -14.91 10.38 5.52
C THR A 197 -15.15 10.23 4.02
N ASN A 198 -14.09 10.36 3.21
CA ASN A 198 -14.13 10.26 1.76
C ASN A 198 -13.35 9.03 1.29
N PHE A 199 -13.82 8.43 0.21
CA PHE A 199 -13.20 7.27 -0.45
C PHE A 199 -13.30 7.47 -1.97
N ILE A 200 -12.38 6.87 -2.72
CA ILE A 200 -12.40 6.97 -4.19
C ILE A 200 -13.48 6.08 -4.81
N THR A 201 -13.67 4.89 -4.24
CA THR A 201 -14.70 3.93 -4.64
C THR A 201 -15.70 3.77 -3.49
N ASN A 202 -16.96 4.14 -3.72
CA ASN A 202 -18.06 4.16 -2.76
C ASN A 202 -19.21 3.23 -3.10
N HIS A 203 -19.22 2.64 -4.31
CA HIS A 203 -20.25 1.71 -4.73
C HIS A 203 -19.67 0.46 -5.38
N ARG A 204 -20.41 -0.65 -5.33
CA ARG A 204 -19.93 -1.96 -5.80
C ARG A 204 -19.86 -2.06 -7.33
N ASP A 205 -20.68 -1.28 -8.03
CA ASP A 205 -20.69 -1.14 -9.49
C ASP A 205 -19.50 -0.33 -10.03
N GLU A 206 -18.78 0.37 -9.17
CA GLU A 206 -17.49 1.01 -9.50
C GLU A 206 -16.31 0.02 -9.48
N LEU A 207 -16.61 -1.27 -9.26
CA LEU A 207 -15.68 -2.38 -9.24
C LEU A 207 -16.10 -3.48 -10.21
N ILE A 208 -15.13 -4.03 -10.94
CA ILE A 208 -15.35 -5.23 -11.76
C ILE A 208 -14.42 -6.32 -11.24
N GLU A 209 -14.98 -7.43 -10.76
CA GLU A 209 -14.21 -8.57 -10.23
C GLU A 209 -14.29 -9.75 -11.19
N THR A 210 -13.13 -10.23 -11.63
CA THR A 210 -12.97 -11.37 -12.51
C THR A 210 -12.16 -12.45 -11.80
N VAL A 211 -12.70 -13.67 -11.74
CA VAL A 211 -11.98 -14.84 -11.24
C VAL A 211 -10.99 -15.31 -12.30
N ILE A 212 -9.73 -15.50 -11.92
CA ILE A 212 -8.63 -15.92 -12.82
C ILE A 212 -7.85 -17.08 -12.19
N ASP A 213 -6.90 -17.65 -12.94
CA ASP A 213 -5.99 -18.72 -12.45
C ASP A 213 -6.75 -19.91 -11.84
N ASP A 214 -7.73 -20.43 -12.60
CA ASP A 214 -8.61 -21.55 -12.21
C ASP A 214 -9.28 -21.38 -10.84
N GLY A 215 -9.64 -20.15 -10.47
CA GLY A 215 -10.31 -19.89 -9.19
C GLY A 215 -9.38 -19.59 -8.03
N LYS A 216 -8.06 -19.54 -8.25
CA LYS A 216 -7.08 -19.27 -7.19
C LYS A 216 -6.88 -17.78 -6.91
N LYS A 217 -7.21 -16.92 -7.88
CA LYS A 217 -6.99 -15.48 -7.80
C LYS A 217 -8.20 -14.72 -8.33
N ASN A 218 -8.36 -13.49 -7.84
CA ASN A 218 -9.28 -12.52 -8.39
C ASN A 218 -8.50 -11.32 -8.91
N GLN A 219 -8.93 -10.81 -10.05
CA GLN A 219 -8.55 -9.50 -10.56
C GLN A 219 -9.72 -8.53 -10.28
N VAL A 220 -9.43 -7.46 -9.56
CA VAL A 220 -10.41 -6.41 -9.24
C VAL A 220 -10.01 -5.14 -9.97
N TYR A 221 -10.86 -4.68 -10.88
CA TYR A 221 -10.71 -3.41 -11.58
C TYR A 221 -11.42 -2.30 -10.83
N PHE A 222 -10.69 -1.22 -10.56
CA PHE A 222 -11.17 0.02 -9.96
C PHE A 222 -11.47 1.02 -11.08
N VAL A 223 -12.73 1.14 -11.48
CA VAL A 223 -13.16 1.99 -12.61
C VAL A 223 -12.76 3.45 -12.36
N ASN A 224 -12.87 3.91 -11.12
CA ASN A 224 -12.57 5.27 -10.72
C ASN A 224 -11.07 5.61 -10.76
N LEU A 225 -10.18 4.63 -10.81
CA LEU A 225 -8.73 4.87 -10.91
C LEU A 225 -8.10 4.36 -12.19
N ASP A 226 -8.83 3.56 -12.97
CA ASP A 226 -8.24 2.82 -14.08
C ASP A 226 -7.05 1.96 -13.62
N LEU A 227 -7.30 1.16 -12.58
CA LEU A 227 -6.29 0.35 -11.89
C LEU A 227 -6.86 -1.06 -11.67
N TYR A 228 -6.08 -2.09 -11.94
CA TYR A 228 -6.41 -3.46 -11.54
C TYR A 228 -5.54 -3.88 -10.36
N LYS A 229 -6.13 -4.57 -9.38
CA LYS A 229 -5.39 -5.32 -8.35
C LYS A 229 -5.63 -6.82 -8.54
N ILE A 230 -4.55 -7.59 -8.59
CA ILE A 230 -4.58 -9.04 -8.54
C ILE A 230 -4.37 -9.47 -7.09
N GLN A 231 -5.18 -10.40 -6.60
CA GLN A 231 -5.03 -10.97 -5.27
C GLN A 231 -5.39 -12.46 -5.27
N ARG A 232 -4.75 -13.23 -4.39
CA ARG A 232 -5.15 -14.61 -4.14
C ARG A 232 -6.53 -14.62 -3.48
N ASN A 233 -7.31 -15.64 -3.77
CA ASN A 233 -8.59 -15.87 -3.11
C ASN A 233 -8.30 -16.33 -1.68
N PHE A 234 -8.41 -15.38 -0.75
CA PHE A 234 -8.22 -15.63 0.67
C PHE A 234 -9.59 -15.80 1.32
N ASN A 235 -9.84 -16.93 1.97
CA ASN A 235 -11.12 -17.26 2.62
C ASN A 235 -11.32 -16.50 3.96
N GLY A 236 -10.82 -15.27 4.05
CA GLY A 236 -10.90 -14.44 5.24
C GLY A 236 -9.91 -14.82 6.36
N PRO A 237 -9.91 -14.06 7.46
CA PRO A 237 -8.92 -14.17 8.54
C PRO A 237 -8.91 -15.52 9.27
N SER A 238 -9.96 -16.33 9.11
CA SER A 238 -10.06 -17.70 9.64
C SER A 238 -9.46 -18.77 8.72
N ALA A 239 -9.04 -18.40 7.50
CA ALA A 239 -8.42 -19.33 6.57
C ALA A 239 -6.99 -19.69 7.03
N PRO A 240 -6.54 -20.95 6.85
CA PRO A 240 -5.17 -21.33 7.17
C PRO A 240 -4.17 -20.46 6.41
N ILE A 241 -3.30 -19.77 7.15
CA ILE A 241 -2.22 -19.00 6.56
C ILE A 241 -1.15 -19.97 6.07
N ILE A 242 -1.07 -20.15 4.76
CA ILE A 242 0.01 -20.90 4.12
C ILE A 242 1.16 -19.92 3.86
N LEU A 243 2.31 -20.18 4.49
CA LEU A 243 3.60 -19.58 4.14
C LEU A 243 4.33 -20.59 3.26
N GLU A 244 4.44 -20.31 1.96
CA GLU A 244 5.40 -20.99 1.08
C GLU A 244 6.77 -20.39 1.44
N LEU A 245 7.57 -21.13 2.22
CA LEU A 245 8.96 -20.79 2.50
C LEU A 245 9.86 -21.42 1.44
#